data_AF-A0A0M3FJ19-F1
#
_entry.id   AF-A0A0M3FJ19-F1
#
_cell.length_a   1.000
_cell.length_b   1.000
_cell.length_c   1.000
_cell.angle_alpha   90.00
_cell.angle_beta   90.00
_cell.angle_gamma   90.00
#
_symmetry.space_group_name_H-M   'P 1'
#
loop_
_entity.id
_entity.type
_entity.pdbx_description
1 polymer ?
#
loop_
_entity_poly.entity_id
_entity_poly.type
_entity_poly.pdbx_seq_one_letter_code
_entity_poly.pdbx_strand_id
1 'polypeptide(L)'
;MVYRPHITDAQQLFSDEELIALMPKNFAFVAKLIGIKPALSLIESYGGILVFVPHKHALGIHHELSQIIGYSKLQLLSEHLGNNSIEVPMATTITIAMRNRTIREMAAKKESRSKIARKFGVTIRTIRHIVNGEEKLKFNLDQNLDLFE
;
A
#
# COMPACT_ATOMS: atom_id res chain seq x y z
N MET A 1 -18.50 2.44 16.52
CA MET A 1 -17.96 2.56 15.16
C MET A 1 -16.71 1.69 15.07
N VAL A 2 -16.62 0.77 14.10
CA VAL A 2 -15.39 -0.01 13.88
C VAL A 2 -14.39 0.88 13.15
N TYR A 3 -13.18 1.02 13.69
CA TYR A 3 -12.10 1.78 13.06
C TYR A 3 -11.65 1.07 11.78
N ARG A 4 -11.78 1.76 10.64
CA ARG A 4 -11.22 1.33 9.35
C ARG A 4 -10.05 2.25 9.03
N PRO A 5 -8.80 1.74 9.00
CA PRO A 5 -7.67 2.55 8.59
C PRO A 5 -7.85 2.96 7.12
N HIS A 6 -7.72 4.25 6.83
CA HIS A 6 -7.66 4.74 5.46
C HIS A 6 -6.24 4.55 4.94
N ILE A 7 -6.10 4.08 3.70
CA ILE A 7 -4.77 3.79 3.12
C ILE A 7 -3.92 5.06 2.99
N THR A 8 -4.56 6.22 2.87
CA THR A 8 -3.93 7.54 2.84
C THR A 8 -3.18 7.86 4.13
N ASP A 9 -3.58 7.27 5.27
CA ASP A 9 -2.92 7.47 6.56
C ASP A 9 -1.64 6.62 6.70
N ALA A 10 -1.36 5.74 5.73
CA ALA A 10 -0.20 4.84 5.78
C ALA A 10 1.13 5.60 5.88
N GLN A 11 1.24 6.77 5.25
CA GLN A 11 2.44 7.60 5.28
C GLN A 11 2.73 8.21 6.67
N GLN A 12 1.75 8.25 7.58
CA GLN A 12 1.98 8.73 8.95
C GLN A 12 2.60 7.65 9.85
N LEU A 13 2.45 6.38 9.47
CA LEU A 13 2.82 5.23 10.29
C LEU A 13 4.07 4.50 9.78
N PHE A 14 4.37 4.60 8.49
CA PHE A 14 5.46 3.87 7.85
C PHE A 14 6.37 4.81 7.06
N SER A 15 7.64 4.44 6.98
CA SER A 15 8.59 5.08 6.08
C SER A 15 8.29 4.69 4.63
N ASP A 16 8.71 5.55 3.69
CA ASP A 16 8.50 5.35 2.27
C ASP A 16 9.04 4.00 1.76
N GLU A 17 10.22 3.59 2.25
CA GLU A 17 10.85 2.31 1.91
C GLU A 17 10.05 1.09 2.40
N GLU A 18 9.48 1.18 3.62
CA GLU A 18 8.67 0.12 4.21
C GLU A 18 7.39 -0.11 3.40
N LEU A 19 6.75 0.98 2.94
CA LEU A 19 5.55 0.92 2.12
C LEU A 19 5.81 0.28 0.76
N ILE A 20 6.92 0.64 0.12
CA ILE A 20 7.33 0.02 -1.15
C ILE A 20 7.56 -1.48 -0.97
N ALA A 21 8.19 -1.88 0.14
CA ALA A 21 8.51 -3.27 0.40
C ALA A 21 7.29 -4.14 0.78
N LEU A 22 6.20 -3.51 1.24
CA LEU A 22 4.89 -4.13 1.48
C LEU A 22 4.06 -4.34 0.21
N MET A 23 4.41 -3.66 -0.88
CA MET A 23 3.73 -3.79 -2.17
C MET A 23 4.25 -5.01 -2.96
N PRO A 24 3.42 -5.62 -3.84
CA PRO A 24 3.89 -6.59 -4.81
C PRO A 24 4.93 -5.97 -5.74
N LYS A 25 5.92 -6.78 -6.19
CA LYS A 25 7.06 -6.31 -6.99
C LYS A 25 6.64 -5.48 -8.22
N ASN A 26 5.63 -5.96 -8.95
CA ASN A 26 5.11 -5.30 -10.15
C ASN A 26 4.65 -3.87 -9.87
N PHE A 27 4.00 -3.65 -8.72
CA PHE A 27 3.48 -2.35 -8.34
C PHE A 27 4.49 -1.50 -7.57
N ALA A 28 5.43 -2.13 -6.85
CA ALA A 28 6.53 -1.43 -6.18
C ALA A 28 7.38 -0.61 -7.17
N PHE A 29 7.58 -1.10 -8.40
CA PHE A 29 8.22 -0.34 -9.47
C PHE A 29 7.43 0.93 -9.83
N VAL A 30 6.11 0.80 -10.01
CA VAL A 30 5.23 1.93 -10.31
C VAL A 30 5.28 2.95 -9.18
N ALA A 31 5.22 2.51 -7.92
CA ALA A 31 5.30 3.39 -6.76
C ALA A 31 6.64 4.14 -6.66
N LYS A 32 7.77 3.50 -7.03
CA LYS A 32 9.07 4.18 -7.13
C LYS A 32 9.08 5.26 -8.23
N LEU A 33 8.38 5.03 -9.33
CA LEU A 33 8.36 5.91 -10.50
C LEU A 33 7.48 7.16 -10.28
N ILE A 34 6.23 6.97 -9.86
CA ILE A 34 5.29 8.09 -9.66
C ILE A 34 5.42 8.73 -8.27
N GLY A 35 5.97 7.99 -7.30
CA GLY A 35 5.99 8.33 -5.89
C GLY A 35 4.88 7.62 -5.11
N ILE A 36 5.03 7.55 -3.79
CA ILE A 36 4.15 6.73 -2.94
C ILE A 36 2.76 7.33 -2.81
N LYS A 37 2.64 8.65 -2.63
CA LYS A 37 1.34 9.29 -2.46
C LYS A 37 0.40 9.07 -3.67
N PRO A 38 0.82 9.31 -4.93
CA PRO A 38 0.01 8.97 -6.10
C PRO A 38 -0.28 7.46 -6.21
N ALA A 39 0.68 6.60 -5.84
CA ALA A 39 0.48 5.15 -5.86
C ALA A 39 -0.58 4.68 -4.85
N LEU A 40 -0.61 5.26 -3.65
CA LEU A 40 -1.64 4.98 -2.64
C LEU A 40 -3.02 5.45 -3.10
N SER A 41 -3.12 6.65 -3.70
CA SER A 41 -4.36 7.13 -4.32
C SER A 41 -4.86 6.21 -5.44
N LEU A 42 -3.94 5.65 -6.22
CA LEU A 42 -4.26 4.69 -7.27
C LEU A 42 -4.79 3.37 -6.69
N ILE A 43 -4.17 2.85 -5.63
CA ILE A 43 -4.66 1.66 -4.91
C ILE A 43 -6.04 1.91 -4.29
N GLU A 44 -6.28 3.10 -3.73
CA GLU A 44 -7.57 3.44 -3.14
C GLU A 44 -8.69 3.46 -4.18
N SER A 45 -8.41 3.96 -5.37
CA SER A 45 -9.42 4.15 -6.43
C SER A 45 -9.61 2.91 -7.31
N TYR A 46 -8.53 2.21 -7.68
CA TYR A 46 -8.53 1.11 -8.65
C TYR A 46 -8.00 -0.22 -8.08
N GLY A 47 -7.88 -0.34 -6.75
CA GLY A 47 -7.36 -1.55 -6.12
C GLY A 47 -8.11 -2.82 -6.55
N GLY A 48 -7.37 -3.81 -7.04
CA GLY A 48 -7.90 -5.11 -7.48
C GLY A 48 -8.31 -5.19 -8.95
N ILE A 49 -7.99 -4.17 -9.77
CA ILE A 49 -8.34 -4.12 -11.20
C ILE A 49 -7.07 -3.89 -12.04
N LEU A 50 -7.12 -4.33 -13.30
CA LEU A 50 -6.15 -3.99 -14.33
C LEU A 50 -6.44 -2.61 -14.90
N VAL A 51 -5.52 -1.67 -14.72
CA VAL A 51 -5.63 -0.31 -15.24
C VAL A 51 -4.81 -0.19 -16.52
N PHE A 52 -5.47 0.19 -17.61
CA PHE A 52 -4.78 0.46 -18.87
C PHE A 52 -4.08 1.81 -18.83
N VAL A 53 -2.81 1.83 -19.25
CA VAL A 53 -2.01 3.05 -19.36
C VAL A 53 -1.94 3.49 -20.82
N PRO A 54 -2.55 4.64 -21.16
CA PRO A 54 -2.49 5.14 -22.52
C PRO A 54 -1.07 5.55 -22.90
N HIS A 55 -0.74 5.47 -24.19
CA HIS A 55 0.51 6.00 -24.74
C HIS A 55 0.56 7.53 -24.65
N LYS A 56 1.78 8.10 -24.65
CA LYS A 56 2.04 9.54 -24.51
C LYS A 56 1.30 10.39 -25.55
N HIS A 57 1.08 9.84 -26.74
CA HIS A 57 0.36 10.50 -27.84
C HIS A 57 -1.16 10.46 -27.72
N ALA A 58 -1.71 9.60 -26.86
CA ALA A 58 -3.14 9.45 -26.60
C ALA A 58 -3.57 10.09 -25.25
N LEU A 59 -2.67 10.86 -24.60
CA LEU A 59 -2.97 11.50 -23.32
C LEU A 59 -3.91 12.69 -23.53
N GLY A 60 -5.18 12.51 -23.19
CA GLY A 60 -6.11 13.61 -22.97
C GLY A 60 -5.91 14.24 -21.58
N ILE A 61 -6.06 15.57 -21.49
CA ILE A 61 -5.95 16.32 -20.22
C ILE A 61 -6.94 15.79 -19.17
N HIS A 62 -8.10 15.28 -19.60
CA HIS A 62 -9.19 14.77 -18.76
C HIS A 62 -9.23 13.25 -18.59
N HIS A 63 -8.11 12.55 -18.72
CA HIS A 63 -8.08 11.11 -18.45
C HIS A 63 -8.37 10.84 -16.97
N GLU A 64 -9.15 9.82 -16.62
CA GLU A 64 -9.54 9.53 -15.22
C GLU A 64 -8.31 9.36 -14.30
N LEU A 65 -7.24 8.76 -14.83
CA LEU A 65 -5.96 8.65 -14.13
C LEU A 65 -5.31 10.01 -13.84
N SER A 66 -5.44 11.00 -14.73
CA SER A 66 -4.82 12.32 -14.52
C SER A 66 -5.44 13.06 -13.33
N GLN A 67 -6.72 12.79 -13.01
CA GLN A 67 -7.40 13.37 -11.85
C GLN A 67 -6.88 12.79 -10.53
N ILE A 68 -6.44 11.52 -10.54
CA ILE A 68 -6.05 10.80 -9.33
C ILE A 68 -4.55 10.98 -9.04
N ILE A 69 -3.69 10.77 -10.04
CA ILE A 69 -2.22 10.84 -9.86
C ILE A 69 -1.60 12.17 -10.28
N GLY A 70 -2.35 12.99 -11.03
CA GLY A 70 -1.86 14.22 -11.65
C GLY A 70 -1.28 13.98 -13.05
N TYR A 71 -1.40 14.98 -13.93
CA TYR A 71 -0.97 14.89 -15.33
C TYR A 71 0.55 14.63 -15.47
N SER A 72 1.38 15.28 -14.66
CA SER A 72 2.85 15.10 -14.72
C SER A 72 3.28 13.67 -14.38
N LYS A 73 2.61 13.03 -13.42
CA LYS A 73 2.87 11.66 -13.02
C LYS A 73 2.33 10.66 -14.04
N LEU A 74 1.16 10.94 -14.62
CA LEU A 74 0.62 10.14 -15.72
C LEU A 74 1.55 10.17 -16.94
N GLN A 75 2.14 11.32 -17.26
CA GLN A 75 3.11 11.43 -18.34
C GLN A 75 4.33 10.53 -18.11
N LEU A 76 4.91 10.57 -16.90
CA LEU A 76 6.04 9.69 -16.55
C LEU A 76 5.65 8.21 -16.64
N LEU A 77 4.47 7.85 -16.15
CA LEU A 77 3.97 6.49 -16.18
C LEU A 77 3.74 6.02 -17.64
N SER A 78 3.22 6.90 -18.50
CA SER A 78 3.04 6.65 -19.93
C SER A 78 4.35 6.51 -20.71
N GLU A 79 5.40 7.25 -20.32
CA GLU A 79 6.73 7.15 -20.93
C GLU A 79 7.39 5.79 -20.68
N HIS A 80 7.18 5.19 -19.51
CA HIS A 80 7.77 3.91 -19.15
C HIS A 80 6.86 2.69 -19.43
N LEU A 81 5.54 2.84 -19.28
CA LEU A 81 4.56 1.75 -19.33
C LEU A 81 3.43 2.00 -20.33
N GLY A 82 3.65 2.87 -21.32
CA GLY A 82 2.65 3.17 -22.35
C GLY A 82 2.18 1.93 -23.11
N ASN A 83 0.88 1.89 -23.42
CA ASN A 83 0.19 0.76 -24.06
C ASN A 83 0.18 -0.55 -23.26
N ASN A 84 0.59 -0.53 -22.00
CA ASN A 84 0.50 -1.69 -21.12
C ASN A 84 -0.63 -1.53 -20.10
N SER A 85 -1.11 -2.66 -19.59
CA SER A 85 -2.01 -2.70 -18.44
C SER A 85 -1.22 -2.99 -17.18
N ILE A 86 -1.45 -2.21 -16.13
CA ILE A 86 -0.84 -2.39 -14.81
C ILE A 86 -1.88 -3.02 -13.89
N GLU A 87 -1.49 -4.09 -13.22
CA GLU A 87 -2.28 -4.66 -12.14
C GLU A 87 -2.13 -3.80 -10.88
N VAL A 88 -3.23 -3.18 -10.45
CA VAL A 88 -3.25 -2.40 -9.21
C VAL A 88 -3.63 -3.34 -8.06
N PRO A 89 -2.73 -3.58 -7.09
CA PRO A 89 -2.99 -4.51 -6.00
C PRO A 89 -4.03 -3.94 -5.04
N MET A 90 -4.69 -4.82 -4.30
CA MET A 90 -5.53 -4.39 -3.18
C MET A 90 -4.68 -3.91 -2.00
N ALA A 91 -5.21 -2.94 -1.27
CA ALA A 91 -4.62 -2.38 -0.05
C ALA A 91 -4.52 -3.36 1.14
N THR A 92 -4.77 -4.65 0.96
CA THR A 92 -4.95 -5.61 2.06
C THR A 92 -3.69 -5.77 2.90
N THR A 93 -2.51 -5.89 2.27
CA THR A 93 -1.23 -6.03 2.99
C THR A 93 -0.91 -4.77 3.81
N ILE A 94 -1.07 -3.60 3.20
CA ILE A 94 -0.80 -2.30 3.81
C ILE A 94 -1.77 -2.03 4.97
N THR A 95 -3.07 -2.23 4.78
CA THR A 95 -4.09 -2.00 5.81
C THR A 95 -3.95 -2.96 7.00
N ILE A 96 -3.56 -4.21 6.76
CA ILE A 96 -3.25 -5.17 7.83
C ILE A 96 -2.01 -4.71 8.62
N ALA A 97 -0.94 -4.27 7.93
CA ALA A 97 0.27 -3.77 8.58
C ALA A 97 -0.04 -2.54 9.45
N MET A 98 -0.77 -1.54 8.92
CA MET A 98 -1.22 -0.37 9.66
C MET A 98 -2.04 -0.73 10.90
N ARG A 99 -3.01 -1.63 10.74
CA ARG A 99 -3.83 -2.10 11.87
C ARG A 99 -2.97 -2.76 12.94
N ASN A 100 -2.02 -3.61 12.55
CA ASN A 100 -1.20 -4.32 13.50
C ASN A 100 -0.26 -3.37 14.27
N ARG A 101 0.36 -2.39 13.58
CA ARG A 101 1.21 -1.36 14.20
C ARG A 101 0.43 -0.50 15.19
N THR A 102 -0.73 0.01 14.79
CA THR A 102 -1.61 0.81 15.67
C THR A 102 -2.11 0.01 16.89
N ILE A 103 -2.42 -1.28 16.74
CA ILE A 103 -2.76 -2.17 17.86
C ILE A 103 -1.57 -2.30 18.84
N ARG A 104 -0.34 -2.47 18.33
CA ARG A 104 0.87 -2.56 19.18
C ARG A 104 1.13 -1.26 19.94
N GLU A 105 0.98 -0.11 19.28
CA GLU A 105 1.13 1.20 19.93
C GLU A 105 0.10 1.42 21.04
N MET A 106 -1.18 1.08 20.81
CA MET A 106 -2.21 1.17 21.85
C MET A 106 -1.97 0.19 23.00
N ALA A 107 -1.46 -1.01 22.71
CA ALA A 107 -1.08 -1.98 23.74
C ALA A 107 0.12 -1.48 24.57
N ALA A 108 1.11 -0.84 23.95
CA ALA A 108 2.25 -0.24 24.62
C ALA A 108 1.82 0.91 25.56
N LYS A 109 0.80 1.68 25.19
CA LYS A 109 0.15 2.70 26.03
C LYS A 109 -0.70 2.12 27.18
N LYS A 110 -0.64 0.80 27.42
CA LYS A 110 -1.38 0.07 28.47
C LYS A 110 -2.91 0.19 28.37
N GLU A 111 -3.46 0.44 27.18
CA GLU A 111 -4.91 0.37 27.00
C GLU A 111 -5.44 -1.05 27.18
N SER A 112 -6.67 -1.17 27.69
CA SER A 112 -7.31 -2.48 27.88
C SER A 112 -7.51 -3.21 26.55
N ARG A 113 -7.06 -4.47 26.49
CA ARG A 113 -7.18 -5.34 25.30
C ARG A 113 -8.64 -5.47 24.82
N SER A 114 -9.61 -5.44 25.72
CA SER A 114 -11.04 -5.48 25.39
C SER A 114 -11.52 -4.20 24.68
N LYS A 115 -10.94 -3.05 25.03
CA LYS A 115 -11.25 -1.76 24.38
C LYS A 115 -10.67 -1.71 22.97
N ILE A 116 -9.43 -2.19 22.80
CA ILE A 116 -8.78 -2.33 21.49
C ILE A 116 -9.59 -3.28 20.59
N ALA A 117 -10.02 -4.43 21.12
CA ALA A 117 -10.84 -5.41 20.39
C ALA A 117 -12.12 -4.78 19.83
N ARG A 118 -12.85 -4.04 20.67
CA ARG A 118 -14.08 -3.35 20.25
C ARG A 118 -13.83 -2.25 19.23
N LYS A 119 -12.72 -1.51 19.36
CA LYS A 119 -12.35 -0.42 18.43
C LYS A 119 -12.06 -0.94 17.03
N PHE A 120 -11.31 -2.02 16.92
CA PHE A 120 -10.89 -2.59 15.63
C PHE A 120 -11.81 -3.71 15.10
N GLY A 121 -12.80 -4.15 15.88
CA GLY A 121 -13.68 -5.25 15.50
C GLY A 121 -12.97 -6.61 15.44
N VAL A 122 -11.90 -6.80 16.22
CA VAL A 122 -11.09 -8.03 16.24
C VAL A 122 -11.23 -8.76 17.57
N THR A 123 -10.95 -10.06 17.59
CA THR A 123 -11.00 -10.84 18.83
C THR A 123 -9.81 -10.55 19.74
N ILE A 124 -9.97 -10.80 21.05
CA ILE A 124 -8.89 -10.72 22.04
C ILE A 124 -7.75 -11.69 21.67
N ARG A 125 -8.08 -12.85 21.10
CA ARG A 125 -7.10 -13.83 20.60
C ARG A 125 -6.23 -13.21 19.51
N THR A 126 -6.84 -12.54 18.53
CA THR A 126 -6.12 -11.85 17.45
C THR A 126 -5.18 -10.77 18.00
N ILE A 127 -5.63 -9.97 18.98
CA ILE A 127 -4.77 -8.96 19.61
C ILE A 127 -3.57 -9.61 20.31
N ARG A 128 -3.79 -10.71 21.05
CA ARG A 128 -2.70 -11.43 21.71
C ARG A 128 -1.67 -11.92 20.68
N HIS A 129 -2.12 -12.46 19.55
CA HIS A 129 -1.20 -12.87 18.47
C HIS A 129 -0.43 -11.70 17.86
N ILE A 130 -1.06 -10.53 17.67
CA ILE A 130 -0.40 -9.35 17.10
C ILE A 130 0.62 -8.75 18.08
N VAL A 131 0.28 -8.69 19.37
CA VAL A 131 1.15 -8.12 20.41
C VAL A 131 2.32 -9.04 20.74
N ASN A 132 2.08 -10.35 20.82
CA ASN A 132 3.13 -11.33 21.13
C ASN A 132 3.95 -11.73 19.90
N GLY A 133 3.44 -11.49 18.69
CA GLY A 133 4.13 -11.82 17.45
C GLY A 133 5.08 -10.70 17.01
N GLU A 134 6.26 -11.08 16.56
CA GLU A 134 7.21 -10.17 15.91
C GLU A 134 6.64 -9.58 14.61
N GLU A 135 7.07 -8.38 14.27
CA GLU A 135 6.73 -7.72 13.01
C GLU A 135 7.46 -8.40 11.83
N LYS A 136 6.95 -9.54 11.39
CA LYS A 136 7.39 -10.16 10.14
C LYS A 136 6.73 -9.43 8.98
N LEU A 137 7.27 -8.27 8.62
CA LEU A 137 6.98 -7.66 7.33
C LEU A 137 7.49 -8.64 6.27
N LYS A 138 6.58 -9.27 5.52
CA LYS A 138 6.93 -10.12 4.39
C LYS A 138 7.41 -9.22 3.27
N PHE A 139 8.67 -8.82 3.33
CA PHE A 139 9.31 -8.04 2.29
C PHE A 139 9.50 -8.93 1.06
N ASN A 140 9.03 -8.46 -0.10
CA ASN A 140 9.36 -9.05 -1.40
C ASN A 140 10.79 -8.62 -1.81
N LEU A 141 11.78 -8.87 -0.96
CA LEU A 141 13.19 -8.71 -1.35
C LEU A 141 13.54 -9.81 -2.35
N ASP A 142 14.20 -9.46 -3.45
CA ASP A 142 14.68 -10.40 -4.45
C ASP A 142 15.59 -11.44 -3.78
N GLN A 143 15.08 -12.67 -3.62
CA GLN A 143 15.87 -13.82 -3.16
C GLN A 143 16.88 -14.33 -4.20
N ASN A 144 17.13 -13.57 -5.29
CA ASN A 144 17.91 -14.04 -6.44
C ASN A 144 19.34 -13.45 -6.51
N LEU A 145 19.93 -13.02 -5.40
CA LEU A 145 21.28 -12.45 -5.40
C LEU A 145 22.42 -13.50 -5.44
N ASP A 146 22.14 -14.79 -5.29
CA ASP A 146 23.18 -15.84 -5.15
C ASP A 146 23.21 -16.86 -6.30
N LEU A 147 23.01 -16.46 -7.56
CA LEU A 147 23.15 -17.36 -8.72
C LEU A 147 24.34 -17.06 -9.65
N PHE A 148 25.17 -16.08 -9.31
CA PHE A 148 26.37 -15.74 -10.06
C PHE A 148 27.57 -15.53 -9.14
N GLU A 149 28.01 -16.60 -8.49
CA GLU A 149 29.42 -16.79 -8.08
C GLU A 149 30.01 -17.98 -8.84
#